data_AF-A0A930HM89-F1
#
_entry.id   AF-A0A930HM89-F1
#
_cell.length_a   1.000
_cell.length_b   1.000
_cell.length_c   1.000
_cell.angle_alpha   90.00
_cell.angle_beta   90.00
_cell.angle_gamma   90.00
#
_symmetry.space_group_name_H-M   'P 1'
#
loop_
_entity.id
_entity.type
_entity.pdbx_description
1 polymer ?
#
loop_
_entity_poly.entity_id
_entity_poly.type
_entity_poly.pdbx_seq_one_letter_code
_entity_poly.pdbx_strand_id
1 'polypeptide(L)'
;MEVKDVFELRKQGKIEEAYNAIRPMYASHKGHYTTIAMFWVGVDIMKLRYQQRCLEEAYKIFQSLMRLYPTMDDSSLRGQATLLRAAMFVYDHSTTFSILDFVSNWGVIGKLTDDDWLMTESNGHPVQSLGMRVVDKVFKELESKPTVEMALKAAPILAEALKHSPYNLNNQRHKATIYTIMGKREKAINIYRHLLKRHHKSYLYQDLAELITEKQLKIALLTRAIATQREEKYRQRLRFKVANLLFNTDKPHAKYELEKCIAARKAAKYSITWEMQNLSASLEEVVAASEIDQKAFYQAQAEVVENYVRMVGMP
;
A
#
# COMPACT_ATOMS: atom_id res chain seq x y z
N MET A 1 0.83 -43.93 -13.48
CA MET A 1 0.38 -42.74 -12.75
C MET A 1 -0.35 -41.86 -13.73
N GLU A 2 -1.60 -41.51 -13.43
CA GLU A 2 -2.46 -40.67 -14.25
C GLU A 2 -2.58 -39.26 -13.67
N VAL A 3 -3.21 -38.34 -14.40
CA VAL A 3 -3.46 -36.96 -13.93
C VAL A 3 -4.30 -36.95 -12.65
N LYS A 4 -5.17 -37.94 -12.45
CA LYS A 4 -5.97 -38.08 -11.22
C LYS A 4 -5.07 -38.27 -9.99
N ASP A 5 -4.06 -39.14 -10.09
CA ASP A 5 -3.11 -39.42 -9.00
C ASP A 5 -2.34 -38.15 -8.61
N VAL A 6 -1.99 -37.30 -9.59
CA VAL A 6 -1.35 -35.99 -9.35
C VAL A 6 -2.22 -35.09 -8.47
N PHE A 7 -3.53 -35.04 -8.75
CA PHE A 7 -4.45 -34.25 -7.92
C PHE A 7 -4.64 -34.84 -6.52
N GLU A 8 -4.55 -36.16 -6.36
CA GLU A 8 -4.58 -36.80 -5.05
C GLU A 8 -3.34 -36.45 -4.22
N LEU A 9 -2.14 -36.52 -4.81
CA LEU A 9 -0.89 -36.06 -4.18
C LEU A 9 -0.99 -34.60 -3.74
N ARG A 10 -1.51 -33.74 -4.62
CA ARG A 10 -1.74 -32.32 -4.33
C ARG A 10 -2.69 -32.13 -3.13
N LYS A 11 -3.81 -32.87 -3.09
CA LYS A 11 -4.79 -32.82 -1.97
C LYS A 11 -4.18 -33.29 -0.65
N GLN A 12 -3.25 -34.24 -0.70
CA GLN A 12 -2.52 -34.73 0.48
C GLN A 12 -1.39 -33.77 0.93
N GLY A 13 -1.17 -32.65 0.23
CA GLY A 13 -0.10 -31.70 0.54
C GLY A 13 1.29 -32.14 0.06
N LYS A 14 1.39 -33.23 -0.71
CA LYS A 14 2.65 -33.75 -1.27
C LYS A 14 3.02 -32.99 -2.55
N ILE A 15 3.28 -31.69 -2.41
CA ILE A 15 3.43 -30.76 -3.53
C ILE A 15 4.63 -31.10 -4.42
N GLU A 16 5.77 -31.49 -3.83
CA GLU A 16 6.97 -31.89 -4.57
C GLU A 16 6.72 -33.15 -5.43
N GLU A 17 6.10 -34.17 -4.84
CA GLU A 17 5.77 -35.42 -5.54
C GLU A 17 4.80 -35.14 -6.69
N ALA A 18 3.75 -34.34 -6.44
CA ALA A 18 2.81 -33.93 -7.46
C ALA A 18 3.51 -33.16 -8.62
N TYR A 19 4.45 -32.28 -8.28
CA TYR A 19 5.18 -31.50 -9.30
C TYR A 19 6.13 -32.37 -10.12
N ASN A 20 6.86 -33.28 -9.47
CA ASN A 20 7.74 -34.22 -10.16
C ASN A 20 6.97 -35.21 -11.04
N ALA A 21 5.75 -35.57 -10.63
CA ALA A 21 4.84 -36.42 -11.39
C ALA A 21 4.30 -35.73 -12.67
N ILE A 22 3.82 -34.49 -12.56
CA ILE A 22 3.13 -33.81 -13.67
C ILE A 22 4.09 -33.28 -14.75
N ARG A 23 5.31 -32.87 -14.40
CA ARG A 23 6.29 -32.33 -15.33
C ARG A 23 6.57 -33.22 -16.56
N PRO A 24 6.93 -34.51 -16.41
CA PRO A 24 7.17 -35.38 -17.55
C PRO A 24 5.87 -35.68 -18.32
N MET A 25 4.73 -35.80 -17.65
CA MET A 25 3.43 -36.02 -18.32
C MET A 25 3.06 -34.85 -19.24
N TYR A 26 3.21 -33.61 -18.74
CA TYR A 26 2.95 -32.41 -19.52
C TYR A 26 3.95 -32.23 -20.67
N ALA A 27 5.22 -32.60 -20.47
CA ALA A 27 6.23 -32.56 -21.53
C ALA A 27 5.90 -33.54 -22.68
N SER A 28 5.41 -34.74 -22.35
CA SER A 28 5.01 -35.75 -23.34
C SER A 28 3.68 -35.45 -24.01
N HIS A 29 2.70 -34.92 -23.27
CA HIS A 29 1.36 -34.64 -23.77
C HIS A 29 0.79 -33.33 -23.21
N LYS A 30 0.65 -32.32 -24.08
CA LYS A 30 0.06 -31.01 -23.77
C LYS A 30 -1.46 -31.00 -23.97
N GLY A 31 -2.15 -31.95 -23.34
CA GLY A 31 -3.60 -32.04 -23.37
C GLY A 31 -4.28 -31.11 -22.37
N HIS A 32 -5.62 -31.05 -22.43
CA HIS A 32 -6.44 -30.23 -21.55
C HIS A 32 -6.17 -30.53 -20.06
N TYR A 33 -6.28 -31.79 -19.64
CA TYR A 33 -6.11 -32.17 -18.24
C TYR A 33 -4.68 -32.03 -17.71
N THR A 34 -3.66 -32.32 -18.55
CA THR A 34 -2.25 -32.15 -18.14
C THR A 34 -1.89 -30.69 -17.99
N THR A 35 -2.43 -29.80 -18.84
CA THR A 35 -2.26 -28.35 -18.75
C THR A 35 -2.86 -27.81 -17.45
N ILE A 36 -4.11 -28.19 -17.13
CA ILE A 36 -4.78 -27.79 -15.90
C ILE A 36 -4.01 -28.28 -14.66
N ALA A 37 -3.61 -29.56 -14.64
CA ALA A 37 -2.84 -30.10 -13.52
C ALA A 37 -1.48 -29.42 -13.37
N MET A 38 -0.77 -29.16 -14.48
CA MET A 38 0.51 -28.45 -14.46
C MET A 38 0.36 -27.03 -13.90
N PHE A 39 -0.72 -26.33 -14.24
CA PHE A 39 -0.99 -24.98 -13.73
C PHE A 39 -1.22 -24.99 -12.22
N TRP A 40 -2.15 -25.82 -11.72
CA TRP A 40 -2.50 -25.83 -10.29
C TRP A 40 -1.34 -26.31 -9.41
N VAL A 41 -0.64 -27.36 -9.82
CA VAL A 41 0.55 -27.85 -9.10
C VAL A 41 1.68 -26.83 -9.20
N GLY A 42 1.86 -26.20 -10.37
CA GLY A 42 2.82 -25.13 -10.60
C GLY A 42 2.65 -23.94 -9.64
N VAL A 43 1.41 -23.52 -9.38
CA VAL A 43 1.11 -22.47 -8.40
C VAL A 43 1.50 -22.89 -6.98
N ASP A 44 1.22 -24.13 -6.59
CA ASP A 44 1.52 -24.61 -5.24
C ASP A 44 3.03 -24.76 -5.02
N ILE A 45 3.76 -25.31 -5.99
CA ILE A 45 5.21 -25.42 -5.89
C ILE A 45 5.89 -24.04 -5.89
N MET A 46 5.36 -23.08 -6.66
CA MET A 46 5.83 -21.68 -6.61
C MET A 46 5.73 -21.11 -5.19
N LYS A 47 4.58 -21.29 -4.53
CA LYS A 47 4.38 -20.83 -3.14
C LYS A 47 5.31 -21.55 -2.17
N LEU A 48 5.49 -22.86 -2.33
CA LEU A 48 6.40 -23.65 -1.50
C LEU A 48 7.84 -23.14 -1.61
N ARG A 49 8.32 -22.86 -2.83
CA ARG A 49 9.66 -22.30 -3.07
C ARG A 49 9.86 -20.95 -2.39
N TYR A 50 8.86 -20.07 -2.42
CA TYR A 50 8.92 -18.80 -1.68
C TYR A 50 9.01 -19.00 -0.16
N GLN A 51 8.24 -19.95 0.40
CA GLN A 51 8.33 -20.30 1.82
C GLN A 51 9.72 -20.83 2.20
N GLN A 52 10.32 -21.63 1.31
CA GLN A 52 11.69 -22.15 1.44
C GLN A 52 12.77 -21.11 1.15
N ARG A 53 12.42 -19.84 0.85
CA ARG A 53 13.34 -18.76 0.45
C ARG A 53 14.10 -19.02 -0.86
N CYS A 54 13.65 -19.96 -1.68
CA CYS A 54 14.16 -20.24 -3.04
C CYS A 54 13.55 -19.26 -4.06
N LEU A 55 13.81 -17.96 -3.89
CA LEU A 55 13.10 -16.88 -4.61
C LEU A 55 13.29 -16.93 -6.14
N GLU A 56 14.50 -17.25 -6.60
CA GLU A 56 14.80 -17.32 -8.04
C GLU A 56 14.04 -18.46 -8.73
N GLU A 57 14.00 -19.63 -8.09
CA GLU A 57 13.27 -20.78 -8.62
C GLU A 57 11.76 -20.50 -8.63
N ALA A 58 11.23 -19.93 -7.54
CA ALA A 58 9.84 -19.52 -7.47
C ALA A 58 9.48 -18.55 -8.60
N TYR A 59 10.35 -17.58 -8.89
CA TYR A 59 10.14 -16.63 -9.99
C TYR A 59 10.19 -17.30 -11.37
N LYS A 60 11.11 -18.25 -11.60
CA LYS A 60 11.15 -19.05 -12.85
C LYS A 60 9.89 -19.90 -13.05
N ILE A 61 9.34 -20.45 -11.96
CA ILE A 61 8.06 -21.16 -11.99
C ILE A 61 6.93 -20.20 -12.35
N PHE A 62 6.88 -19.01 -11.74
CA PHE A 62 5.90 -17.98 -12.08
C PHE A 62 5.94 -17.57 -13.57
N GLN A 63 7.13 -17.34 -14.12
CA GLN A 63 7.29 -17.06 -15.56
C GLN A 63 6.80 -18.21 -16.44
N SER A 64 6.97 -19.45 -15.97
CA SER A 64 6.45 -20.64 -16.67
C SER A 64 4.93 -20.72 -16.59
N LEU A 65 4.33 -20.38 -15.44
CA LEU A 65 2.87 -20.26 -15.30
C LEU A 65 2.28 -19.19 -16.22
N MET A 66 2.95 -18.05 -16.37
CA MET A 66 2.53 -17.00 -17.31
C MET A 66 2.52 -17.48 -18.77
N ARG A 67 3.45 -18.36 -19.16
CA ARG A 67 3.47 -18.96 -20.51
C ARG A 67 2.44 -20.07 -20.68
N LEU A 68 2.12 -20.78 -19.60
CA LEU A 68 1.18 -21.90 -19.57
C LEU A 68 -0.28 -21.42 -19.59
N TYR A 69 -0.60 -20.36 -18.85
CA TYR A 69 -1.98 -19.92 -18.64
C TYR A 69 -2.76 -19.67 -19.95
N PRO A 70 -2.21 -19.02 -21.00
CA PRO A 70 -2.93 -18.81 -22.26
C PRO A 70 -3.35 -20.09 -22.98
N THR A 71 -2.74 -21.25 -22.67
CA THR A 71 -3.09 -22.54 -23.27
C THR A 71 -4.06 -23.35 -22.40
N MET A 72 -4.40 -22.85 -21.22
CA MET A 72 -5.33 -23.49 -20.30
C MET A 72 -6.76 -23.03 -20.60
N ASP A 73 -7.70 -23.96 -20.65
CA ASP A 73 -9.11 -23.62 -20.63
C ASP A 73 -9.51 -23.14 -19.22
N ASP A 74 -9.89 -21.86 -19.14
CA ASP A 74 -10.29 -21.19 -17.91
C ASP A 74 -11.63 -20.46 -18.10
N SER A 75 -12.63 -21.16 -18.63
CA SER A 75 -14.02 -20.68 -18.75
C SER A 75 -14.59 -20.08 -17.45
N SER A 76 -14.11 -20.54 -16.29
CA SER A 76 -14.53 -20.05 -14.97
C SER A 76 -13.74 -18.86 -14.41
N LEU A 77 -12.69 -18.40 -15.11
CA LEU A 77 -11.76 -17.34 -14.70
C LEU A 77 -11.02 -17.58 -13.35
N ARG A 78 -11.14 -18.79 -12.79
CA ARG A 78 -10.47 -19.18 -11.53
C ARG A 78 -8.96 -19.26 -11.69
N GLY A 79 -8.49 -19.69 -12.85
CA GLY A 79 -7.08 -19.68 -13.20
C GLY A 79 -6.53 -18.26 -13.24
N GLN A 80 -7.27 -17.32 -13.85
CA GLN A 80 -6.89 -15.91 -13.91
C GLN A 80 -6.76 -15.31 -12.52
N ALA A 81 -7.78 -15.48 -11.68
CA ALA A 81 -7.78 -14.99 -10.31
C ALA A 81 -6.62 -15.58 -9.51
N THR A 82 -6.27 -16.84 -9.76
CA THR A 82 -5.11 -17.51 -9.15
C THR A 82 -3.79 -16.93 -9.63
N LEU A 83 -3.64 -16.68 -10.93
CA LEU A 83 -2.44 -16.08 -11.50
C LEU A 83 -2.25 -14.64 -10.99
N LEU A 84 -3.33 -13.89 -10.81
CA LEU A 84 -3.29 -12.54 -10.25
C LEU A 84 -2.86 -12.55 -8.77
N ARG A 85 -3.35 -13.51 -7.98
CA ARG A 85 -2.87 -13.73 -6.61
C ARG A 85 -1.39 -14.12 -6.59
N ALA A 86 -0.93 -14.94 -7.53
CA ALA A 86 0.47 -15.27 -7.69
C ALA A 86 1.31 -14.03 -8.03
N ALA A 87 0.87 -13.19 -8.97
CA ALA A 87 1.56 -11.94 -9.33
C ALA A 87 1.70 -10.97 -8.15
N MET A 88 0.64 -10.79 -7.35
CA MET A 88 0.73 -9.97 -6.12
C MET A 88 1.75 -10.55 -5.12
N PHE A 89 1.83 -11.88 -5.03
CA PHE A 89 2.78 -12.55 -4.16
C PHE A 89 4.22 -12.40 -4.64
N VAL A 90 4.46 -12.49 -5.95
CA VAL A 90 5.77 -12.20 -6.57
C VAL A 90 6.18 -10.75 -6.33
N TYR A 91 5.26 -9.80 -6.50
CA TYR A 91 5.51 -8.38 -6.24
C TYR A 91 5.98 -8.11 -4.80
N ASP A 92 5.45 -8.84 -3.81
CA ASP A 92 5.89 -8.69 -2.42
C ASP A 92 7.31 -9.24 -2.15
N HIS A 93 7.87 -10.03 -3.06
CA HIS A 93 9.15 -10.72 -2.90
C HIS A 93 10.19 -10.41 -3.99
N SER A 94 9.86 -9.54 -4.95
CA SER A 94 10.72 -9.16 -6.06
C SER A 94 10.84 -7.65 -6.14
N THR A 95 12.07 -7.16 -6.29
CA THR A 95 12.35 -5.73 -6.47
C THR A 95 12.24 -5.26 -7.92
N THR A 96 12.20 -6.21 -8.87
CA THR A 96 12.20 -5.95 -10.32
C THR A 96 10.84 -6.19 -10.97
N PHE A 97 9.96 -6.96 -10.34
CA PHE A 97 8.64 -7.24 -10.89
C PHE A 97 7.70 -6.04 -10.72
N SER A 98 7.12 -5.58 -11.84
CA SER A 98 6.07 -4.55 -11.85
C SER A 98 4.69 -5.19 -11.88
N ILE A 99 3.90 -4.98 -10.82
CA ILE A 99 2.50 -5.40 -10.80
C ILE A 99 1.66 -4.49 -11.71
N LEU A 100 2.02 -3.20 -11.83
CA LEU A 100 1.36 -2.26 -12.73
C LEU A 100 1.48 -2.70 -14.19
N ASP A 101 2.68 -3.01 -14.67
CA ASP A 101 2.87 -3.46 -16.06
C ASP A 101 2.23 -4.83 -16.29
N PHE A 102 2.33 -5.75 -15.32
CA PHE A 102 1.63 -7.04 -15.41
C PHE A 102 0.13 -6.85 -15.60
N VAL A 103 -0.51 -6.06 -14.72
CA VAL A 103 -1.95 -5.83 -14.73
C VAL A 103 -2.39 -5.12 -16.02
N SER A 104 -1.64 -4.11 -16.45
CA SER A 104 -1.96 -3.30 -17.63
C SER A 104 -1.82 -4.11 -18.92
N ASN A 105 -0.70 -4.81 -19.11
CA ASN A 105 -0.40 -5.54 -20.35
C ASN A 105 -1.29 -6.77 -20.53
N TRP A 106 -1.73 -7.39 -19.43
CA TRP A 106 -2.60 -8.57 -19.48
C TRP A 106 -4.09 -8.23 -19.49
N GLY A 107 -4.45 -6.95 -19.29
CA GLY A 107 -5.83 -6.49 -19.24
C GLY A 107 -6.66 -7.19 -18.15
N VAL A 108 -6.03 -7.64 -17.06
CA VAL A 108 -6.68 -8.50 -16.06
C VAL A 108 -7.82 -7.82 -15.32
N ILE A 109 -7.76 -6.49 -15.16
CA ILE A 109 -8.79 -5.72 -14.44
C ILE A 109 -10.13 -5.78 -15.18
N GLY A 110 -10.12 -5.68 -16.51
CA GLY A 110 -11.33 -5.79 -17.33
C GLY A 110 -11.89 -7.20 -17.44
N LYS A 111 -11.18 -8.20 -16.89
CA LYS A 111 -11.58 -9.60 -16.87
C LYS A 111 -11.94 -10.10 -15.46
N LEU A 112 -12.01 -9.21 -14.47
CA LEU A 112 -12.52 -9.55 -13.15
C LEU A 112 -14.05 -9.59 -13.21
N THR A 113 -14.65 -10.59 -12.57
CA THR A 113 -16.11 -10.66 -12.45
C THR A 113 -16.60 -9.76 -11.30
N ASP A 114 -17.89 -9.49 -11.22
CA ASP A 114 -18.47 -8.72 -10.11
C ASP A 114 -18.14 -9.35 -8.75
N ASP A 115 -18.11 -10.68 -8.67
CA ASP A 115 -17.72 -11.42 -7.46
C ASP A 115 -16.28 -11.12 -7.00
N ASP A 116 -15.35 -10.87 -7.94
CA ASP A 116 -13.97 -10.51 -7.61
C ASP A 116 -13.84 -9.13 -6.95
N TRP A 117 -14.90 -8.31 -7.01
CA TRP A 117 -14.99 -7.00 -6.37
C TRP A 117 -15.70 -7.03 -5.01
N LEU A 118 -16.34 -8.15 -4.65
CA LEU A 118 -17.03 -8.32 -3.37
C LEU A 118 -16.05 -8.68 -2.25
N MET A 119 -16.29 -8.11 -1.07
CA MET A 119 -15.61 -8.54 0.16
C MET A 119 -16.09 -9.93 0.52
N THR A 120 -15.17 -10.78 0.97
CA THR A 120 -15.50 -12.12 1.45
C THR A 120 -15.21 -12.22 2.93
N GLU A 121 -15.67 -13.28 3.59
CA GLU A 121 -15.29 -13.60 4.95
C GLU A 121 -14.36 -14.81 4.98
N SER A 122 -13.32 -14.74 5.80
CA SER A 122 -12.42 -15.87 6.07
C SER A 122 -12.18 -15.92 7.58
N ASN A 123 -12.49 -17.06 8.20
CA ASN A 123 -12.34 -17.26 9.66
C ASN A 123 -13.03 -16.17 10.49
N GLY A 124 -14.22 -15.71 10.07
CA GLY A 124 -14.97 -14.64 10.75
C GLY A 124 -14.40 -13.23 10.59
N HIS A 125 -13.37 -13.05 9.75
CA HIS A 125 -12.80 -11.75 9.45
C HIS A 125 -13.11 -11.32 8.02
N PRO A 126 -13.47 -10.03 7.79
CA PRO A 126 -13.67 -9.53 6.45
C PRO A 126 -12.35 -9.49 5.68
N VAL A 127 -12.35 -10.06 4.48
CA VAL A 127 -11.25 -10.10 3.54
C VAL A 127 -11.58 -9.18 2.38
N GLN A 128 -10.64 -8.28 2.09
CA GLN A 128 -10.73 -7.37 0.96
C GLN A 128 -10.85 -8.15 -0.36
N SER A 129 -11.70 -7.65 -1.25
CA SER A 129 -11.92 -8.23 -2.58
C SER A 129 -10.63 -8.35 -3.40
N LEU A 130 -10.61 -9.30 -4.34
CA LEU A 130 -9.43 -9.52 -5.18
C LEU A 130 -9.10 -8.26 -5.98
N GLY A 131 -10.10 -7.64 -6.62
CA GLY A 131 -9.93 -6.41 -7.38
C GLY A 131 -9.31 -5.30 -6.53
N MET A 132 -9.81 -5.08 -5.32
CA MET A 132 -9.26 -4.04 -4.45
C MET A 132 -7.84 -4.34 -3.94
N ARG A 133 -7.51 -5.60 -3.66
CA ARG A 133 -6.15 -5.98 -3.29
C ARG A 133 -5.15 -5.68 -4.41
N VAL A 134 -5.55 -5.91 -5.66
CA VAL A 134 -4.71 -5.65 -6.84
C VAL A 134 -4.51 -4.15 -7.03
N VAL A 135 -5.58 -3.37 -6.93
CA VAL A 135 -5.51 -1.90 -6.96
C VAL A 135 -4.55 -1.39 -5.89
N ASP A 136 -4.66 -1.87 -4.65
CA ASP A 136 -3.76 -1.45 -3.56
C ASP A 136 -2.29 -1.81 -3.84
N LYS A 137 -1.99 -2.95 -4.49
CA LYS A 137 -0.62 -3.29 -4.90
C LYS A 137 -0.10 -2.38 -6.01
N VAL A 138 -0.93 -2.08 -7.01
CA VAL A 138 -0.59 -1.14 -8.08
C VAL A 138 -0.25 0.24 -7.51
N PHE A 139 -1.06 0.74 -6.57
CA PHE A 139 -0.81 2.03 -5.95
C PHE A 139 0.38 2.02 -4.98
N LYS A 140 0.63 0.90 -4.29
CA LYS A 140 1.87 0.73 -3.53
C LYS A 140 3.11 0.84 -4.42
N GLU A 141 3.07 0.29 -5.64
CA GLU A 141 4.14 0.44 -6.62
C GLU A 141 4.26 1.90 -7.09
N LEU A 142 3.14 2.51 -7.49
CA LEU A 142 3.08 3.89 -7.95
C LEU A 142 3.64 4.88 -6.92
N GLU A 143 3.27 4.75 -5.65
CA GLU A 143 3.74 5.60 -4.56
C GLU A 143 5.24 5.44 -4.28
N SER A 144 5.81 4.27 -4.58
CA SER A 144 7.24 4.01 -4.38
C SER A 144 8.13 4.68 -5.44
N LYS A 145 7.62 4.81 -6.66
CA LYS A 145 8.36 5.34 -7.82
C LYS A 145 7.43 6.21 -8.69
N PRO A 146 6.93 7.34 -8.17
CA PRO A 146 5.89 8.10 -8.83
C PRO A 146 6.39 8.74 -10.12
N THR A 147 5.75 8.39 -11.24
CA THR A 147 5.97 9.03 -12.54
C THR A 147 4.62 9.31 -13.22
N VAL A 148 4.59 10.33 -14.08
CA VAL A 148 3.38 10.67 -14.85
C VAL A 148 2.94 9.48 -15.72
N GLU A 149 3.89 8.78 -16.34
CA GLU A 149 3.59 7.58 -17.15
C GLU A 149 2.91 6.49 -16.32
N MET A 150 3.43 6.16 -15.14
CA MET A 150 2.82 5.15 -14.27
C MET A 150 1.43 5.60 -13.78
N ALA A 151 1.25 6.88 -13.47
CA ALA A 151 -0.05 7.40 -13.08
C ALA A 151 -1.09 7.28 -14.22
N LEU A 152 -0.67 7.53 -15.47
CA LEU A 152 -1.53 7.34 -16.64
C LEU A 152 -1.91 5.87 -16.86
N LYS A 153 -0.99 4.92 -16.63
CA LYS A 153 -1.27 3.47 -16.65
C LYS A 153 -2.18 3.03 -15.50
N ALA A 154 -2.02 3.61 -14.30
CA ALA A 154 -2.82 3.28 -13.12
C ALA A 154 -4.24 3.87 -13.14
N ALA A 155 -4.45 4.99 -13.84
CA ALA A 155 -5.74 5.67 -13.94
C ALA A 155 -6.92 4.78 -14.41
N PRO A 156 -6.82 4.01 -15.52
CA PRO A 156 -7.90 3.12 -15.94
C PRO A 156 -8.18 1.99 -14.93
N ILE A 157 -7.15 1.50 -14.24
CA ILE A 157 -7.29 0.49 -13.18
C ILE A 157 -8.12 1.03 -12.01
N LEU A 158 -7.81 2.26 -11.57
CA LEU A 158 -8.59 2.93 -10.53
C LEU A 158 -10.00 3.29 -10.99
N ALA A 159 -10.17 3.69 -12.26
CA ALA A 159 -11.48 4.02 -12.82
C ALA A 159 -12.44 2.83 -12.74
N GLU A 160 -11.94 1.61 -12.99
CA GLU A 160 -12.73 0.39 -12.80
C GLU A 160 -13.09 0.17 -11.33
N ALA A 161 -12.12 0.26 -10.42
CA ALA A 161 -12.35 0.11 -8.98
C ALA A 161 -13.38 1.12 -8.42
N LEU A 162 -13.42 2.33 -8.97
CA LEU A 162 -14.38 3.38 -8.60
C LEU A 162 -15.81 3.08 -9.06
N LYS A 163 -16.03 2.25 -10.09
CA LYS A 163 -17.39 1.81 -10.48
C LYS A 163 -18.02 0.94 -9.40
N HIS A 164 -17.21 0.04 -8.82
CA HIS A 164 -17.65 -0.91 -7.78
C HIS A 164 -17.67 -0.31 -6.39
N SER A 165 -16.81 0.67 -6.12
CA SER A 165 -16.62 1.22 -4.78
C SER A 165 -16.23 2.72 -4.83
N PRO A 166 -17.15 3.60 -5.28
CA PRO A 166 -16.85 5.00 -5.53
C PRO A 166 -16.45 5.76 -4.27
N TYR A 167 -17.04 5.46 -3.11
CA TYR A 167 -16.77 6.17 -1.85
C TYR A 167 -15.76 5.46 -0.94
N ASN A 168 -15.11 4.38 -1.43
CA ASN A 168 -14.10 3.70 -0.64
C ASN A 168 -12.92 4.65 -0.34
N LEU A 169 -12.51 4.68 0.93
CA LEU A 169 -11.46 5.57 1.41
C LEU A 169 -10.14 5.43 0.63
N ASN A 170 -9.71 4.19 0.37
CA ASN A 170 -8.47 3.95 -0.38
C ASN A 170 -8.60 4.39 -1.83
N ASN A 171 -9.73 4.10 -2.49
CA ASN A 171 -9.96 4.57 -3.87
C ASN A 171 -9.92 6.10 -3.98
N GLN A 172 -10.48 6.82 -3.02
CA GLN A 172 -10.40 8.27 -2.99
C GLN A 172 -8.97 8.76 -2.76
N ARG A 173 -8.20 8.11 -1.88
CA ARG A 173 -6.77 8.43 -1.71
C ARG A 173 -5.97 8.16 -2.98
N HIS A 174 -6.16 7.01 -3.62
CA HIS A 174 -5.53 6.65 -4.88
C HIS A 174 -5.85 7.67 -5.99
N LYS A 175 -7.09 8.18 -6.02
CA LYS A 175 -7.48 9.27 -6.92
C LYS A 175 -6.72 10.56 -6.62
N ALA A 176 -6.54 10.90 -5.34
CA ALA A 176 -5.72 12.04 -4.94
C ALA A 176 -4.24 11.83 -5.30
N THR A 177 -3.69 10.63 -5.12
CA THR A 177 -2.32 10.26 -5.53
C THR A 177 -2.09 10.51 -7.02
N ILE A 178 -3.01 10.06 -7.89
CA ILE A 178 -2.93 10.37 -9.33
C ILE A 178 -2.90 11.88 -9.57
N TYR A 179 -3.82 12.63 -8.95
CA TYR A 179 -3.85 14.08 -9.14
C TYR A 179 -2.58 14.77 -8.66
N THR A 180 -1.99 14.33 -7.55
CA THR A 180 -0.71 14.82 -7.07
C THR A 180 0.39 14.60 -8.11
N ILE A 181 0.53 13.37 -8.63
CA ILE A 181 1.56 13.04 -9.63
C ILE A 181 1.35 13.81 -10.94
N MET A 182 0.09 14.03 -11.34
CA MET A 182 -0.26 14.82 -12.53
C MET A 182 -0.15 16.34 -12.34
N GLY A 183 0.33 16.82 -11.19
CA GLY A 183 0.43 18.26 -10.89
C GLY A 183 -0.91 18.95 -10.63
N LYS A 184 -2.02 18.21 -10.53
CA LYS A 184 -3.37 18.73 -10.26
C LYS A 184 -3.61 18.90 -8.76
N ARG A 185 -2.73 19.65 -8.10
CA ARG A 185 -2.62 19.80 -6.64
C ARG A 185 -3.95 20.18 -5.97
N GLU A 186 -4.67 21.16 -6.49
CA GLU A 186 -5.95 21.61 -5.91
C GLU A 186 -7.02 20.50 -5.90
N LYS A 187 -7.04 19.62 -6.91
CA LYS A 187 -7.97 18.49 -6.94
C LYS A 187 -7.64 17.47 -5.86
N ALA A 188 -6.35 17.19 -5.64
CA ALA A 188 -5.90 16.30 -4.56
C ALA A 188 -6.23 16.89 -3.18
N ILE A 189 -5.96 18.18 -2.96
CA ILE A 189 -6.32 18.91 -1.73
C ILE A 189 -7.81 18.79 -1.44
N ASN A 190 -8.66 19.05 -2.43
CA ASN A 190 -10.11 18.99 -2.24
C ASN A 190 -10.60 17.58 -1.86
N ILE A 191 -10.00 16.53 -2.41
CA ILE A 191 -10.31 15.14 -2.01
C ILE A 191 -9.94 14.91 -0.54
N TYR A 192 -8.71 15.25 -0.13
CA TYR A 192 -8.29 15.03 1.26
C TYR A 192 -9.11 15.85 2.26
N ARG A 193 -9.43 17.11 1.94
CA ARG A 193 -10.33 17.91 2.79
C ARG A 193 -11.72 17.26 2.89
N HIS A 194 -12.28 16.71 1.81
CA HIS A 194 -13.54 15.97 1.88
C HIS A 194 -13.44 14.70 2.73
N LEU A 195 -12.37 13.92 2.59
CA LEU A 195 -12.13 12.72 3.40
C LEU A 195 -12.01 13.06 4.90
N LEU A 196 -11.32 14.15 5.23
CA LEU A 196 -11.13 14.61 6.62
C LEU A 196 -12.41 15.10 7.30
N LYS A 197 -13.51 15.35 6.56
CA LYS A 197 -14.83 15.61 7.16
C LYS A 197 -15.40 14.39 7.89
N ARG A 198 -15.00 13.18 7.50
CA ARG A 198 -15.56 11.92 8.04
C ARG A 198 -14.51 11.00 8.65
N HIS A 199 -13.24 11.18 8.28
CA HIS A 199 -12.16 10.30 8.67
C HIS A 199 -11.00 11.09 9.26
N HIS A 200 -10.74 10.91 10.56
CA HIS A 200 -9.67 11.61 11.28
C HIS A 200 -8.42 10.73 11.44
N LYS A 201 -8.00 10.07 10.36
CA LYS A 201 -6.83 9.18 10.36
C LYS A 201 -5.55 10.00 10.16
N SER A 202 -4.53 9.72 10.97
CA SER A 202 -3.24 10.43 10.96
C SER A 202 -2.64 10.60 9.56
N TYR A 203 -2.64 9.55 8.73
CA TYR A 203 -2.06 9.60 7.39
C TYR A 203 -2.81 10.55 6.44
N LEU A 204 -4.11 10.82 6.63
CA LEU A 204 -4.85 11.75 5.77
C LEU A 204 -4.40 13.20 5.99
N TYR A 205 -4.11 13.55 7.24
CA TYR A 205 -3.53 14.85 7.56
C TYR A 205 -2.10 14.98 7.02
N GLN A 206 -1.31 13.90 7.06
CA GLN A 206 0.04 13.88 6.47
C GLN A 206 -0.01 14.07 4.96
N ASP A 207 -0.83 13.28 4.26
CA ASP A 207 -0.98 13.36 2.81
C ASP A 207 -1.42 14.77 2.38
N LEU A 208 -2.38 15.38 3.10
CA LEU A 208 -2.78 16.75 2.85
C LEU A 208 -1.64 17.75 3.12
N ALA A 209 -0.92 17.59 4.24
CA ALA A 209 0.18 18.49 4.62
C ALA A 209 1.28 18.55 3.55
N GLU A 210 1.61 17.42 2.90
CA GLU A 210 2.59 17.39 1.81
C GLU A 210 2.17 18.24 0.59
N LEU A 211 0.87 18.45 0.39
CA LEU A 211 0.33 19.28 -0.69
C LEU A 211 0.25 20.77 -0.35
N ILE A 212 0.34 21.13 0.93
CA ILE A 212 0.23 22.51 1.39
C ILE A 212 1.59 23.21 1.31
N THR A 213 1.60 24.41 0.76
CA THR A 213 2.77 25.30 0.70
C THR A 213 2.85 26.22 1.92
N GLU A 214 1.70 26.67 2.42
CA GLU A 214 1.61 27.52 3.60
C GLU A 214 2.13 26.81 4.86
N LYS A 215 3.17 27.39 5.46
CA LYS A 215 3.91 26.77 6.57
C LYS A 215 3.03 26.56 7.81
N GLN A 216 2.21 27.55 8.17
CA GLN A 216 1.35 27.54 9.35
C GLN A 216 0.30 26.42 9.24
N LEU A 217 -0.41 26.35 8.12
CA LEU A 217 -1.36 25.27 7.87
C LEU A 217 -0.69 23.89 7.81
N LYS A 218 0.53 23.79 7.25
CA LYS A 218 1.31 22.54 7.26
C LYS A 218 1.64 22.10 8.69
N ILE A 219 2.06 23.02 9.56
CA ILE A 219 2.26 22.75 11.00
C ILE A 219 0.96 22.23 11.62
N ALA A 220 -0.16 22.93 11.39
CA ALA A 220 -1.46 22.58 11.95
C ALA A 220 -1.93 21.17 11.55
N LEU A 221 -1.74 20.81 10.28
CA LEU A 221 -2.07 19.47 9.79
C LEU A 221 -1.16 18.41 10.41
N LEU A 222 0.14 18.66 10.51
CA LEU A 222 1.08 17.69 11.09
C LEU A 222 0.89 17.50 12.60
N THR A 223 0.56 18.54 13.36
CA THR A 223 0.21 18.39 14.79
C THR A 223 -1.07 17.57 14.95
N ARG A 224 -2.07 17.78 14.07
CA ARG A 224 -3.27 16.93 14.05
C ARG A 224 -2.96 15.49 13.66
N ALA A 225 -2.01 15.27 12.76
CA ALA A 225 -1.51 13.93 12.43
C ALA A 225 -0.85 13.24 13.64
N ILE A 226 -0.07 13.97 14.43
CA ILE A 226 0.55 13.45 15.66
C ILE A 226 -0.51 13.09 16.70
N ALA A 227 -1.47 13.98 16.94
CA ALA A 227 -2.53 13.81 17.95
C ALA A 227 -3.44 12.60 17.65
N THR A 228 -3.67 12.30 16.36
CA THR A 228 -4.55 11.19 15.93
C THR A 228 -3.80 9.88 15.68
N GLN A 229 -2.46 9.89 15.70
CA GLN A 229 -1.66 8.67 15.59
C GLN A 229 -1.65 7.96 16.94
N ARG A 230 -1.94 6.66 16.99
CA ARG A 230 -1.97 5.87 18.23
C ARG A 230 -0.60 5.30 18.60
N GLU A 231 0.18 4.90 17.59
CA GLU A 231 1.46 4.22 17.83
C GLU A 231 2.62 5.23 17.84
N GLU A 232 3.35 5.33 18.96
CA GLU A 232 4.41 6.32 19.16
C GLU A 232 5.55 6.18 18.12
N LYS A 233 5.86 4.96 17.67
CA LYS A 233 6.87 4.73 16.62
C LYS A 233 6.60 5.51 15.33
N TYR A 234 5.33 5.76 14.99
CA TYR A 234 4.95 6.53 13.81
C TYR A 234 4.87 8.04 14.07
N ARG A 235 4.76 8.47 15.34
CA ARG A 235 4.79 9.90 15.70
C ARG A 235 6.18 10.49 15.56
N GLN A 236 7.24 9.72 15.84
CA GLN A 236 8.63 10.20 15.84
C GLN A 236 8.99 11.04 14.59
N ARG A 237 8.72 10.52 13.39
CA ARG A 237 9.03 11.23 12.15
C ARG A 237 8.22 12.52 12.01
N LEU A 238 6.97 12.53 12.44
CA LEU A 238 6.10 13.70 12.39
C LEU A 238 6.54 14.77 13.37
N ARG A 239 6.86 14.38 14.62
CA ARG A 239 7.39 15.28 15.64
C ARG A 239 8.67 15.97 15.15
N PHE A 240 9.58 15.21 14.55
CA PHE A 240 10.79 15.79 13.97
C PHE A 240 10.51 16.77 12.82
N LYS A 241 9.55 16.46 11.93
CA LYS A 241 9.11 17.39 10.87
C LYS A 241 8.54 18.68 11.48
N VAL A 242 7.66 18.58 12.49
CA VAL A 242 7.07 19.73 13.17
C VAL A 242 8.15 20.56 13.88
N ALA A 243 9.09 19.92 14.58
CA ALA A 243 10.21 20.60 15.23
C ALA A 243 11.03 21.45 14.24
N ASN A 244 11.39 20.89 13.08
CA ASN A 244 12.10 21.64 12.04
C ASN A 244 11.29 22.81 11.50
N LEU A 245 9.98 22.64 11.30
CA LEU A 245 9.12 23.73 10.85
C LEU A 245 9.03 24.83 11.91
N LEU A 246 8.96 24.48 13.19
CA LEU A 246 8.85 25.44 14.28
C LEU A 246 10.17 26.12 14.65
N PHE A 247 11.32 25.55 14.30
CA PHE A 247 12.64 26.02 14.74
C PHE A 247 12.88 27.54 14.61
N ASN A 248 12.45 28.15 13.51
CA ASN A 248 12.64 29.58 13.26
C ASN A 248 11.51 30.47 13.78
N THR A 249 10.36 29.90 14.19
CA THR A 249 9.14 30.67 14.52
C THR A 249 8.65 30.46 15.94
N ASP A 250 8.95 29.31 16.54
CA ASP A 250 8.51 28.92 17.89
C ASP A 250 9.47 27.86 18.45
N LYS A 251 10.59 28.33 18.99
CA LYS A 251 11.66 27.47 19.52
C LYS A 251 11.21 26.60 20.71
N PRO A 252 10.41 27.08 21.69
CA PRO A 252 9.95 26.25 22.79
C PRO A 252 9.17 25.01 22.35
N HIS A 253 8.20 25.16 21.43
CA HIS A 253 7.44 24.03 20.91
C HIS A 253 8.30 23.15 19.98
N ALA A 254 9.25 23.73 19.24
CA ALA A 254 10.22 22.97 18.46
C ALA A 254 11.06 22.04 19.35
N LYS A 255 11.56 22.55 20.49
CA LYS A 255 12.35 21.78 21.44
C LYS A 255 11.52 20.66 22.07
N TYR A 256 10.30 20.94 22.51
CA TYR A 256 9.39 19.92 23.05
C TYR A 256 9.21 18.75 22.07
N GLU A 257 8.90 19.05 20.81
CA GLU A 257 8.67 17.99 19.80
C GLU A 257 9.92 17.17 19.52
N LEU A 258 11.08 17.83 19.46
CA LEU A 258 12.36 17.16 19.26
C LEU A 258 12.71 16.24 20.44
N GLU A 259 12.54 16.69 21.68
CA GLU A 259 12.81 15.88 22.87
C GLU A 259 11.91 14.66 22.94
N LYS A 260 10.59 14.82 22.68
CA LYS A 260 9.66 13.69 22.60
C LYS A 260 10.04 12.71 21.49
N CYS A 261 10.48 13.22 20.33
CA CYS A 261 10.97 12.38 19.25
C CYS A 261 12.20 11.56 19.67
N ILE A 262 13.22 12.20 20.24
CA ILE A 262 14.46 11.56 20.69
C ILE A 262 14.17 10.52 21.78
N ALA A 263 13.34 10.86 22.77
CA ALA A 263 12.94 9.95 23.85
C ALA A 263 12.25 8.69 23.29
N ALA A 264 11.30 8.87 22.37
CA ALA A 264 10.61 7.76 21.72
C ALA A 264 11.56 6.89 20.86
N ARG A 265 12.53 7.49 20.16
CA ARG A 265 13.54 6.75 19.39
C ARG A 265 14.46 5.94 20.29
N LYS A 266 14.94 6.52 21.40
CA LYS A 266 15.75 5.82 22.40
C LYS A 266 15.00 4.61 22.98
N ALA A 267 13.74 4.79 23.36
CA ALA A 267 12.90 3.70 23.86
C ALA A 267 12.72 2.58 22.82
N ALA A 268 12.61 2.94 21.53
CA ALA A 268 12.51 1.99 20.42
C ALA A 268 13.87 1.41 19.96
N LYS A 269 14.98 1.75 20.63
CA LYS A 269 16.36 1.36 20.24
C LYS A 269 16.73 1.78 18.81
N TYR A 270 16.18 2.89 18.33
CA TYR A 270 16.55 3.48 17.05
C TYR A 270 17.69 4.48 17.21
N SER A 271 18.55 4.56 16.19
CA SER A 271 19.62 5.55 16.13
C SER A 271 19.06 6.98 16.12
N ILE A 272 19.75 7.90 16.78
CA ILE A 272 19.48 9.34 16.65
C ILE A 272 20.31 9.85 15.48
N THR A 273 19.66 10.52 14.53
CA THR A 273 20.36 11.00 13.32
C THR A 273 21.19 12.24 13.65
N TRP A 274 22.20 12.51 12.83
CA TRP A 274 23.03 13.72 12.96
C TRP A 274 22.16 15.00 12.89
N GLU A 275 21.13 15.01 12.05
CA GLU A 275 20.19 16.13 11.89
C GLU A 275 19.45 16.42 13.20
N MET A 276 19.01 15.38 13.91
CA MET A 276 18.37 15.50 15.21
C MET A 276 19.33 16.03 16.26
N GLN A 277 20.58 15.55 16.27
CA GLN A 277 21.62 16.03 17.19
C GLN A 277 21.93 17.51 16.93
N ASN A 278 22.08 17.90 15.67
CA ASN A 278 22.35 19.28 15.28
C ASN A 278 21.22 20.23 15.68
N LEU A 279 19.97 19.83 15.44
CA LEU A 279 18.80 20.60 15.88
C LEU A 279 18.73 20.68 17.41
N SER A 280 19.10 19.61 18.11
CA SER A 280 19.13 19.59 19.58
C SER A 280 20.17 20.54 20.14
N ALA A 281 21.38 20.58 19.55
CA ALA A 281 22.43 21.52 19.93
C ALA A 281 21.99 22.97 19.67
N SER A 282 21.33 23.22 18.54
CA SER A 282 20.78 24.55 18.19
C SER A 282 19.65 25.02 19.13
N LEU A 283 19.09 24.12 19.94
CA LEU A 283 18.02 24.38 20.91
C LEU A 283 18.50 24.16 22.36
N GLU A 284 19.80 24.05 22.60
CA GLU A 284 20.35 23.70 23.93
C GLU A 284 19.90 24.70 25.00
N GLU A 285 20.04 26.00 24.73
CA GLU A 285 19.68 27.09 25.65
C GLU A 285 18.17 27.40 25.70
N VAL A 286 17.36 26.84 24.81
CA VAL A 286 15.92 27.10 24.75
C VAL A 286 15.21 26.32 25.85
N VAL A 287 14.26 26.91 26.57
CA VAL A 287 13.39 26.11 27.47
C VAL A 287 12.28 25.49 26.64
N ALA A 288 12.08 24.18 26.76
CA ALA A 288 11.00 23.47 26.06
C ALA A 288 9.63 23.95 26.57
N ALA A 289 8.64 23.99 25.68
CA ALA A 289 7.25 24.26 26.08
C ALA A 289 6.80 23.26 27.15
N SER A 290 5.98 23.70 28.11
CA SER A 290 5.41 22.79 29.10
C SER A 290 4.36 21.87 28.45
N GLU A 291 3.99 20.77 29.12
CA GLU A 291 2.90 19.90 28.64
C GLU A 291 1.57 20.65 28.49
N ILE A 292 1.32 21.63 29.36
CA ILE A 292 0.11 22.46 29.33
C ILE A 292 0.14 23.38 28.11
N ASP A 293 1.26 24.06 27.88
CA ASP A 293 1.43 24.97 26.74
C ASP A 293 1.36 24.20 25.41
N GLN A 294 2.01 23.03 25.34
CA GLN A 294 1.96 22.19 24.15
C GLN A 294 0.53 21.73 23.84
N LYS A 295 -0.24 21.37 24.87
CA LYS A 295 -1.63 20.96 24.70
C LYS A 295 -2.49 22.13 24.19
N ALA A 296 -2.30 23.33 24.73
CA ALA A 296 -2.97 24.54 24.25
C ALA A 296 -2.59 24.85 22.80
N PHE A 297 -1.31 24.73 22.45
CA PHE A 297 -0.83 24.86 21.07
C PHE A 297 -1.50 23.87 20.14
N TYR A 298 -1.58 22.58 20.50
CA TYR A 298 -2.27 21.57 19.70
C TYR A 298 -3.77 21.85 19.52
N GLN A 299 -4.44 22.42 20.53
CA GLN A 299 -5.84 22.83 20.44
C GLN A 299 -6.00 23.99 19.45
N ALA A 300 -5.18 25.03 19.55
CA ALA A 300 -5.18 26.15 18.60
C ALA A 300 -4.91 25.68 17.15
N GLN A 301 -3.94 24.77 16.97
CA GLN A 301 -3.68 24.17 15.66
C GLN A 301 -4.86 23.33 15.14
N ALA A 302 -5.59 22.63 16.02
CA ALA A 302 -6.76 21.87 15.62
C ALA A 302 -7.87 22.76 15.06
N GLU A 303 -8.11 23.94 15.65
CA GLU A 303 -9.10 24.91 15.16
C GLU A 303 -8.76 25.40 13.74
N VAL A 304 -7.48 25.67 13.47
CA VAL A 304 -7.00 26.04 12.11
C VAL A 304 -7.36 24.95 11.10
N VAL A 305 -7.09 23.68 11.43
CA VAL A 305 -7.41 22.55 10.54
C VAL A 305 -8.93 22.40 10.36
N GLU A 306 -9.71 22.53 11.42
CA GLU A 306 -11.17 22.42 11.34
C GLU A 306 -11.77 23.48 10.44
N ASN A 307 -11.35 24.74 10.58
CA ASN A 307 -11.77 25.84 9.71
C ASN A 307 -11.38 25.54 8.25
N TYR A 308 -10.14 25.10 8.02
CA TYR A 308 -9.67 24.75 6.68
C TYR A 308 -10.47 23.61 6.04
N VAL A 309 -10.82 22.57 6.80
CA VAL A 309 -11.61 21.42 6.30
C VAL A 309 -13.08 21.80 6.07
N ARG A 310 -13.67 22.67 6.90
CA ARG A 310 -15.07 23.11 6.78
C ARG A 310 -15.33 23.93 5.52
N MET A 311 -14.38 24.78 5.10
CA MET A 311 -14.50 25.65 3.91
C MET A 311 -14.57 24.90 2.54
N VAL A 312 -14.68 23.57 2.51
CA VAL A 312 -14.86 22.83 1.24
C VAL A 312 -16.33 22.88 0.82
N GLY A 313 -16.60 23.51 -0.34
CA GLY A 313 -17.93 23.57 -0.93
C GLY A 313 -18.78 24.76 -0.48
N MET A 314 -18.17 25.79 0.11
CA MET A 314 -18.79 27.11 0.20
C MET A 314 -18.54 27.85 -1.13
N PRO A 315 -19.58 28.41 -1.78
CA PRO A 315 -19.45 29.16 -3.02
C PRO A 315 -18.57 30.41 -2.85
#